data_AF-A0A520KCJ4-F1
#
_entry.id   AF-A0A520KCJ4-F1
#
_cell.length_a   1.000
_cell.length_b   1.000
_cell.length_c   1.000
_cell.angle_alpha   90.00
_cell.angle_beta   90.00
_cell.angle_gamma   90.00
#
_symmetry.space_group_name_H-M   'P 1'
#
loop_
_entity.id
_entity.type
_entity.pdbx_description
1 polymer ?
#
loop_
_entity_poly.entity_id
_entity_poly.type
_entity_poly.pdbx_seq_one_letter_code
_entity_poly.pdbx_strand_id
1 'polypeptide(L)'
;MRHMPWRRKYQRSFLLALRDAAHVFASVSSRSKTTVAMTTTKIQTLLNVASYQGRIHQVDAMIDTLKDEARKRGAHDVKTIDPRIITPRRWVRMKCQFGCPAYNTNYTCPPHVGTLEDARELFSEYTGGLLLEFQGLATLHDQKKVLKALLHLEKQAFFEGYYKAFGVAAGPCHLCSRCKAVESETCIDMRKRPSLEALGVDVYELVNDAGFTLRPIHKKNEVYKSYGLLLLE
;
A
#
# COMPACT_ATOMS: atom_id res chain seq x y z
N MET A 1 18.10 -5.37 18.88
CA MET A 1 17.10 -6.32 18.35
C MET A 1 16.10 -6.63 19.45
N ARG A 2 14.92 -5.99 19.45
CA ARG A 2 13.86 -6.28 20.42
C ARG A 2 12.99 -7.40 19.86
N HIS A 3 12.87 -8.50 20.60
CA HIS A 3 12.01 -9.64 20.26
C HIS A 3 10.56 -9.17 20.08
N MET A 4 10.04 -9.31 18.86
CA MET A 4 8.64 -9.07 18.53
C MET A 4 7.76 -10.17 19.18
N PRO A 5 6.84 -9.83 20.10
CA PRO A 5 6.13 -10.80 20.95
C PRO A 5 5.25 -11.83 20.22
N TRP A 6 4.84 -11.56 18.97
CA TRP A 6 3.91 -12.44 18.24
C TRP A 6 4.53 -13.78 17.80
N ARG A 7 5.85 -13.83 17.56
CA ARG A 7 6.53 -15.07 17.08
C ARG A 7 6.36 -16.27 18.02
N ARG A 8 6.26 -16.04 19.33
CA ARG A 8 6.12 -17.13 20.33
C ARG A 8 4.70 -17.71 20.41
N LYS A 9 3.67 -16.92 20.09
CA LYS A 9 2.27 -17.38 20.20
C LYS A 9 1.91 -18.37 19.07
N TYR A 10 2.48 -18.16 17.88
CA TYR A 10 2.23 -19.02 16.71
C TYR A 10 2.98 -20.36 16.74
N GLN A 11 4.18 -20.43 17.33
CA GLN A 11 4.92 -21.70 17.44
C GLN A 11 4.19 -22.76 18.29
N ARG A 12 3.45 -22.35 19.33
CA ARG A 12 2.69 -23.28 20.17
C ARG A 12 1.47 -23.87 19.45
N SER A 13 0.74 -23.07 18.67
CA SER A 13 -0.40 -23.56 17.90
C SER A 13 0.01 -24.52 16.77
N PHE A 14 1.17 -24.28 16.15
CA PHE A 14 1.72 -25.16 15.11
C PHE A 14 2.18 -26.52 15.67
N LEU A 15 2.79 -26.53 16.87
CA LEU A 15 3.23 -27.78 17.53
C LEU A 15 2.06 -28.64 18.04
N LEU A 16 0.94 -28.03 18.45
CA LEU A 16 -0.28 -28.76 18.83
C LEU A 16 -0.94 -29.43 17.62
N ALA A 17 -1.02 -28.73 16.48
CA ALA A 17 -1.54 -29.29 15.23
C ALA A 17 -0.71 -30.48 14.69
N LEU A 18 0.61 -30.46 14.89
CA LEU A 18 1.50 -31.58 14.52
C LEU A 18 1.32 -32.81 15.43
N ARG A 19 0.95 -32.61 16.70
CA ARG A 19 0.73 -33.70 17.66
C ARG A 19 -0.55 -34.49 17.34
N ASP A 20 -1.60 -33.79 16.89
CA ASP A 20 -2.85 -34.43 16.47
C ASP A 20 -2.69 -35.21 15.16
N ALA A 21 -1.84 -34.73 14.23
CA ALA A 21 -1.52 -35.44 13.00
C ALA A 21 -0.77 -36.76 13.24
N ALA A 22 0.09 -36.82 14.27
CA ALA A 22 0.84 -38.03 14.62
C ALA A 22 -0.07 -39.16 15.17
N HIS A 23 -1.14 -38.81 15.90
CA HIS A 23 -2.11 -39.79 16.39
C HIS A 23 -2.95 -40.42 15.27
N VAL A 24 -3.23 -39.67 14.20
CA VAL A 24 -3.94 -40.18 13.03
C VAL A 24 -3.07 -41.18 12.25
N PHE A 25 -1.78 -40.91 12.09
CA PHE A 25 -0.83 -41.80 11.39
C PHE A 25 -0.70 -43.18 12.05
N ALA A 26 -0.78 -43.26 13.38
CA ALA A 26 -0.69 -44.52 14.12
C ALA A 26 -1.87 -45.48 13.87
N SER A 27 -3.01 -44.98 13.38
CA SER A 27 -4.23 -45.78 13.16
C SER A 27 -4.36 -46.38 11.75
N VAL A 28 -3.51 -45.97 10.81
CA VAL A 28 -3.66 -46.26 9.36
C VAL A 28 -2.89 -47.50 8.91
N SER A 29 -2.05 -48.10 9.77
CA SER A 29 -1.11 -49.18 9.36
C SER A 29 -1.76 -50.54 9.04
N SER A 30 -3.09 -50.67 9.05
CA SER A 30 -3.78 -51.95 8.85
C SER A 30 -4.74 -52.04 7.65
N ARG A 31 -4.81 -51.02 6.76
CA ARG A 31 -5.73 -51.03 5.60
C ARG A 31 -5.02 -51.10 4.24
N SER A 32 -5.72 -51.69 3.26
CA SER A 32 -5.20 -52.01 1.92
C SER A 32 -4.63 -50.79 1.19
N LYS A 33 -3.60 -51.02 0.36
CA LYS A 33 -2.81 -50.00 -0.37
C LYS A 33 -3.66 -48.97 -1.13
N THR A 34 -4.82 -49.36 -1.66
CA THR A 34 -5.75 -48.47 -2.39
C THR A 34 -6.50 -47.50 -1.47
N THR A 35 -6.82 -47.93 -0.25
CA THR A 35 -7.49 -47.08 0.76
C THR A 35 -6.51 -46.05 1.31
N VAL A 36 -5.26 -46.45 1.53
CA VAL A 36 -4.17 -45.58 2.04
C VAL A 36 -3.91 -44.40 1.11
N ALA A 37 -3.90 -44.60 -0.21
CA ALA A 37 -3.65 -43.55 -1.21
C ALA A 37 -4.78 -42.49 -1.27
N MET A 38 -6.06 -42.89 -1.15
CA MET A 38 -7.17 -41.92 -1.10
C MET A 38 -7.18 -41.11 0.21
N THR A 39 -6.75 -41.71 1.33
CA THR A 39 -6.60 -40.98 2.61
C THR A 39 -5.44 -39.99 2.60
N THR A 40 -4.29 -40.33 1.99
CA THR A 40 -3.15 -39.40 1.92
C THR A 40 -3.45 -38.17 1.07
N THR A 41 -4.18 -38.30 -0.05
CA THR A 41 -4.62 -37.14 -0.86
C THR A 41 -5.55 -36.21 -0.09
N LYS A 42 -6.50 -36.76 0.69
CA LYS A 42 -7.41 -35.94 1.53
C LYS A 42 -6.64 -35.22 2.64
N ILE A 43 -5.70 -35.88 3.31
CA ILE A 43 -4.86 -35.27 4.36
C ILE A 43 -4.00 -34.15 3.77
N GLN A 44 -3.34 -34.38 2.62
CA GLN A 44 -2.53 -33.35 1.96
C GLN A 44 -3.37 -32.13 1.55
N THR A 45 -4.59 -32.37 1.06
CA THR A 45 -5.52 -31.28 0.70
C THR A 45 -5.90 -30.46 1.93
N LEU A 46 -6.23 -31.09 3.06
CA LEU A 46 -6.55 -30.40 4.31
C LEU A 46 -5.36 -29.61 4.87
N LEU A 47 -4.14 -30.15 4.80
CA LEU A 47 -2.91 -29.44 5.17
C LEU A 47 -2.66 -28.22 4.28
N ASN A 48 -2.92 -28.33 2.98
CA ASN A 48 -2.81 -27.21 2.04
C ASN A 48 -3.85 -26.12 2.34
N VAL A 49 -5.10 -26.50 2.63
CA VAL A 49 -6.16 -25.53 3.03
C VAL A 49 -5.81 -24.84 4.34
N ALA A 50 -5.35 -25.59 5.36
CA ALA A 50 -4.98 -25.02 6.65
C ALA A 50 -3.77 -24.08 6.54
N SER A 51 -2.75 -24.43 5.74
CA SER A 51 -1.60 -23.56 5.48
C SER A 51 -1.97 -22.31 4.65
N TYR A 52 -2.91 -22.43 3.72
CA TYR A 52 -3.45 -21.31 2.96
C TYR A 52 -4.24 -20.35 3.84
N GLN A 53 -5.15 -20.87 4.68
CA GLN A 53 -5.88 -20.08 5.67
C GLN A 53 -4.93 -19.40 6.66
N GLY A 54 -3.89 -20.10 7.13
CA GLY A 54 -2.86 -19.52 7.97
C GLY A 54 -2.12 -18.34 7.30
N ARG A 55 -1.88 -18.44 5.98
CA ARG A 55 -1.27 -17.36 5.20
C ARG A 55 -2.20 -16.17 5.03
N ILE A 56 -3.49 -16.39 4.74
CA ILE A 56 -4.51 -15.33 4.68
C ILE A 56 -4.56 -14.56 6.00
N HIS A 57 -4.69 -15.28 7.13
CA HIS A 57 -4.74 -14.64 8.45
C HIS A 57 -3.47 -13.83 8.77
N GLN A 58 -2.31 -14.27 8.28
CA GLN A 58 -1.06 -13.53 8.45
C GLN A 58 -1.05 -12.23 7.62
N VAL A 59 -1.56 -12.28 6.38
CA VAL A 59 -1.68 -11.09 5.52
C VAL A 59 -2.68 -10.09 6.12
N ASP A 60 -3.86 -10.55 6.55
CA ASP A 60 -4.87 -9.68 7.17
C ASP A 60 -4.33 -8.99 8.42
N ALA A 61 -3.65 -9.73 9.30
CA ALA A 61 -3.03 -9.18 10.51
C ALA A 61 -1.94 -8.15 10.19
N MET A 62 -1.21 -8.34 9.08
CA MET A 62 -0.17 -7.40 8.65
C MET A 62 -0.77 -6.10 8.10
N ILE A 63 -1.79 -6.22 7.26
CA ILE A 63 -2.54 -5.08 6.73
C ILE A 63 -3.14 -4.26 7.87
N ASP A 64 -3.72 -4.90 8.89
CA ASP A 64 -4.25 -4.21 10.06
C ASP A 64 -3.15 -3.49 10.85
N THR A 65 -1.98 -4.12 10.98
CA THR A 65 -0.80 -3.48 11.61
C THR A 65 -0.36 -2.22 10.85
N LEU A 66 -0.34 -2.25 9.52
CA LEU A 66 0.01 -1.09 8.69
C LEU A 66 -1.05 0.01 8.79
N LYS A 67 -2.35 -0.34 8.82
CA LYS A 67 -3.43 0.63 9.04
C LYS A 67 -3.31 1.32 10.40
N ASP A 68 -2.99 0.58 11.46
CA ASP A 68 -2.79 1.14 12.79
C ASP A 68 -1.58 2.08 12.85
N GLU A 69 -0.49 1.71 12.19
CA GLU A 69 0.67 2.60 12.09
C GLU A 69 0.35 3.87 11.29
N ALA A 70 -0.43 3.76 10.22
CA ALA A 70 -0.88 4.91 9.45
C ALA A 70 -1.69 5.89 10.33
N ARG A 71 -2.60 5.37 11.17
CA ARG A 71 -3.38 6.18 12.12
C ARG A 71 -2.52 6.89 13.15
N LYS A 72 -1.53 6.21 13.73
CA LYS A 72 -0.54 6.83 14.65
C LYS A 72 0.24 7.97 13.99
N ARG A 73 0.29 8.00 12.67
CA ARG A 73 1.00 9.00 11.85
C ARG A 73 0.09 10.07 11.29
N GLY A 74 -1.15 10.13 11.73
CA GLY A 74 -2.11 11.18 11.39
C GLY A 74 -3.06 10.86 10.24
N ALA A 75 -3.05 9.62 9.72
CA ALA A 75 -4.13 9.17 8.86
C ALA A 75 -5.42 9.10 9.69
N HIS A 76 -6.49 9.73 9.21
CA HIS A 76 -7.78 9.74 9.87
C HIS A 76 -8.56 8.47 9.56
N ASP A 77 -8.42 7.95 8.35
CA ASP A 77 -8.99 6.69 7.92
C ASP A 77 -8.10 6.03 6.85
N VAL A 78 -8.20 4.71 6.72
CA VAL A 78 -7.36 3.90 5.83
C VAL A 78 -8.18 2.77 5.24
N LYS A 79 -8.24 2.71 3.91
CA LYS A 79 -9.00 1.71 3.17
C LYS A 79 -8.10 0.87 2.28
N THR A 80 -8.39 -0.42 2.21
CA THR A 80 -7.76 -1.32 1.25
C THR A 80 -8.38 -1.09 -0.13
N ILE A 81 -7.54 -0.99 -1.15
CA ILE A 81 -7.95 -0.90 -2.54
C ILE A 81 -7.15 -1.90 -3.39
N ASP A 82 -7.67 -2.26 -4.55
CA ASP A 82 -6.91 -2.95 -5.59
C ASP A 82 -6.31 -1.88 -6.54
N PRO A 83 -4.98 -1.70 -6.59
CA PRO A 83 -4.38 -0.68 -7.45
C PRO A 83 -4.72 -0.82 -8.93
N ARG A 84 -5.10 -2.02 -9.39
CA ARG A 84 -5.43 -2.30 -10.79
C ARG A 84 -6.72 -1.62 -11.26
N ILE A 85 -7.56 -1.14 -10.34
CA ILE A 85 -8.74 -0.34 -10.69
C ILE A 85 -8.36 1.08 -11.13
N ILE A 86 -7.16 1.54 -10.77
CA ILE A 86 -6.69 2.89 -11.06
C ILE A 86 -6.46 3.00 -12.57
N THR A 87 -7.21 3.88 -13.20
CA THR A 87 -7.13 4.14 -14.64
C THR A 87 -6.55 5.53 -14.87
N PRO A 88 -5.24 5.69 -15.16
CA PRO A 88 -4.66 6.98 -15.48
C PRO A 88 -5.42 7.68 -16.63
N ARG A 89 -5.79 8.95 -16.43
CA ARG A 89 -6.62 9.73 -17.34
C ARG A 89 -5.84 10.89 -17.96
N ARG A 90 -5.99 11.06 -19.27
CA ARG A 90 -5.38 12.16 -20.02
C ARG A 90 -5.79 13.53 -19.50
N TRP A 91 -7.05 13.73 -19.12
CA TRP A 91 -7.54 15.02 -18.67
C TRP A 91 -6.88 15.47 -17.36
N VAL A 92 -6.48 14.55 -16.47
CA VAL A 92 -5.72 14.88 -15.25
C VAL A 92 -4.38 15.48 -15.63
N ARG A 93 -3.68 14.85 -16.58
CA ARG A 93 -2.41 15.36 -17.12
C ARG A 93 -2.57 16.72 -17.79
N MET A 94 -3.67 16.93 -18.53
CA MET A 94 -4.00 18.24 -19.12
C MET A 94 -4.21 19.31 -18.05
N LYS A 95 -4.92 19.00 -16.96
CA LYS A 95 -5.06 19.93 -15.83
C LYS A 95 -3.73 20.22 -15.14
N CYS A 96 -2.84 19.23 -15.01
CA CYS A 96 -1.48 19.50 -14.55
C CYS A 96 -0.76 20.48 -15.47
N GLN A 97 -0.80 20.27 -16.79
CA GLN A 97 -0.04 21.08 -17.75
C GLN A 97 -0.57 22.51 -17.92
N PHE A 98 -1.90 22.67 -17.93
CA PHE A 98 -2.53 23.94 -18.30
C PHE A 98 -3.29 24.62 -17.15
N GLY A 99 -3.47 23.93 -16.02
CA GLY A 99 -4.23 24.44 -14.87
C GLY A 99 -3.44 24.51 -13.56
N CYS A 100 -2.24 23.93 -13.48
CA CYS A 100 -1.42 23.95 -12.28
C CYS A 100 -0.30 25.00 -12.39
N PRO A 101 -0.24 26.00 -11.50
CA PRO A 101 0.84 27.00 -11.51
C PRO A 101 2.21 26.41 -11.16
N ALA A 102 2.25 25.18 -10.63
CA ALA A 102 3.48 24.46 -10.30
C ALA A 102 3.88 23.42 -11.36
N TYR A 103 3.26 23.42 -12.55
CA TYR A 103 3.66 22.54 -13.64
C TYR A 103 5.14 22.67 -14.00
N ASN A 104 5.82 21.55 -14.26
CA ASN A 104 7.25 21.52 -14.63
C ASN A 104 8.20 22.21 -13.62
N THR A 105 7.78 22.37 -12.36
CA THR A 105 8.61 22.96 -11.29
C THR A 105 9.15 21.94 -10.30
N ASN A 106 8.75 20.67 -10.42
CA ASN A 106 9.08 19.60 -9.47
C ASN A 106 9.40 18.29 -10.18
N TYR A 107 10.45 17.59 -9.73
CA TYR A 107 10.81 16.25 -10.24
C TYR A 107 9.76 15.17 -9.98
N THR A 108 8.80 15.42 -9.10
CA THR A 108 7.68 14.52 -8.80
C THR A 108 6.42 14.85 -9.61
N CYS A 109 6.56 15.75 -10.59
CA CYS A 109 5.51 16.20 -11.50
C CYS A 109 5.93 15.99 -12.95
N PRO A 110 4.98 16.00 -13.91
CA PRO A 110 5.30 15.96 -15.32
C PRO A 110 6.16 17.17 -15.71
N PRO A 111 7.10 17.00 -16.65
CA PRO A 111 7.33 15.81 -17.49
C PRO A 111 8.23 14.73 -16.86
N HIS A 112 8.63 14.86 -15.59
CA HIS A 112 9.66 13.99 -14.98
C HIS A 112 9.17 12.64 -14.43
N VAL A 113 7.89 12.31 -14.59
CA VAL A 113 7.25 11.11 -14.00
C VAL A 113 6.74 10.11 -15.03
N GLY A 114 7.32 10.11 -16.23
CA GLY A 114 6.91 9.21 -17.31
C GLY A 114 5.54 9.50 -17.92
N THR A 115 5.10 8.56 -18.75
CA THR A 115 3.85 8.57 -19.51
C THR A 115 2.66 8.07 -18.66
N LEU A 116 1.45 8.10 -19.22
CA LEU A 116 0.27 7.54 -18.57
C LEU A 116 0.24 6.01 -18.67
N GLU A 117 0.82 5.46 -19.74
CA GLU A 117 1.05 4.03 -19.91
C GLU A 117 2.02 3.51 -18.85
N ASP A 118 3.15 4.19 -18.61
CA ASP A 118 4.11 3.81 -17.55
C ASP A 118 3.41 3.74 -16.18
N ALA A 119 2.51 4.71 -15.90
CA ALA A 119 1.74 4.71 -14.66
C ALA A 119 0.74 3.55 -14.59
N ARG A 120 0.09 3.20 -15.71
CA ARG A 120 -0.85 2.06 -15.78
C ARG A 120 -0.12 0.74 -15.55
N GLU A 121 1.04 0.56 -16.19
CA GLU A 121 1.89 -0.61 -16.00
C GLU A 121 2.34 -0.72 -14.54
N LEU A 122 2.83 0.38 -13.95
CA LEU A 122 3.21 0.43 -12.54
C LEU A 122 2.08 -0.07 -11.64
N PHE A 123 0.86 0.45 -11.76
CA PHE A 123 -0.26 0.02 -10.91
C PHE A 123 -0.64 -1.45 -11.12
N SER A 124 -0.41 -2.01 -12.32
CA SER A 124 -0.72 -3.40 -12.62
C SER A 124 0.20 -4.42 -11.93
N GLU A 125 1.37 -3.98 -11.46
CA GLU A 125 2.34 -4.83 -10.75
C GLU A 125 1.97 -5.14 -9.30
N TYR A 126 0.96 -4.45 -8.75
CA TYR A 126 0.55 -4.54 -7.36
C TYR A 126 -0.81 -5.24 -7.22
N THR A 127 -0.96 -6.02 -6.16
CA THR A 127 -2.20 -6.78 -5.89
C THR A 127 -3.02 -6.18 -4.75
N GLY A 128 -2.43 -5.27 -3.98
CA GLY A 128 -3.10 -4.57 -2.88
C GLY A 128 -2.59 -3.15 -2.71
N GLY A 129 -3.37 -2.33 -2.03
CA GLY A 129 -2.99 -0.98 -1.69
C GLY A 129 -3.74 -0.47 -0.47
N LEU A 130 -3.13 0.48 0.24
CA LEU A 130 -3.77 1.22 1.31
C LEU A 130 -3.94 2.67 0.88
N LEU A 131 -5.19 3.14 0.79
CA LEU A 131 -5.55 4.52 0.56
C LEU A 131 -5.80 5.20 1.92
N LEU A 132 -4.95 6.16 2.26
CA LEU A 132 -4.93 6.87 3.53
C LEU A 132 -5.55 8.24 3.37
N GLU A 133 -6.52 8.58 4.21
CA GLU A 133 -7.09 9.92 4.29
C GLU A 133 -6.40 10.75 5.38
N PHE A 134 -6.05 11.99 5.07
CA PHE A 134 -5.59 12.98 6.02
C PHE A 134 -6.51 14.20 5.96
N GLN A 135 -6.97 14.68 7.11
CA GLN A 135 -7.89 15.81 7.20
C GLN A 135 -7.25 16.99 7.93
N GLY A 136 -7.80 18.20 7.74
CA GLY A 136 -7.36 19.40 8.46
C GLY A 136 -6.03 19.98 7.98
N LEU A 137 -5.64 19.72 6.73
CA LEU A 137 -4.41 20.27 6.16
C LEU A 137 -4.66 21.70 5.70
N ALA A 138 -3.74 22.61 5.99
CA ALA A 138 -3.81 23.99 5.49
C ALA A 138 -2.50 24.49 4.88
N THR A 139 -1.39 23.81 5.18
CA THR A 139 -0.05 24.31 4.84
C THR A 139 0.79 23.28 4.08
N LEU A 140 1.83 23.76 3.39
CA LEU A 140 2.85 22.88 2.80
C LEU A 140 3.53 21.99 3.84
N HIS A 141 3.63 22.46 5.09
CA HIS A 141 4.16 21.66 6.19
C HIS A 141 3.25 20.46 6.47
N ASP A 142 1.93 20.62 6.42
CA ASP A 142 0.98 19.54 6.61
C ASP A 142 1.05 18.52 5.48
N GLN A 143 1.22 18.97 4.23
CA GLN A 143 1.41 18.06 3.11
C GLN A 143 2.69 17.21 3.25
N LYS A 144 3.77 17.77 3.82
CA LYS A 144 4.97 16.97 4.15
C LYS A 144 4.68 15.84 5.15
N LYS A 145 3.68 15.97 6.02
CA LYS A 145 3.31 14.92 6.98
C LYS A 145 2.75 13.69 6.25
N VAL A 146 1.96 13.89 5.20
CA VAL A 146 1.43 12.81 4.34
C VAL A 146 2.57 11.99 3.74
N LEU A 147 3.52 12.66 3.07
CA LEU A 147 4.68 11.98 2.48
C LEU A 147 5.53 11.25 3.54
N LYS A 148 5.76 11.88 4.71
CA LYS A 148 6.50 11.24 5.81
C LYS A 148 5.80 10.00 6.35
N ALA A 149 4.47 10.02 6.44
CA ALA A 149 3.69 8.86 6.85
C ALA A 149 3.85 7.73 5.84
N LEU A 150 3.69 8.02 4.54
CA LEU A 150 3.88 7.04 3.47
C LEU A 150 5.28 6.43 3.47
N LEU A 151 6.34 7.23 3.55
CA LEU A 151 7.73 6.73 3.58
C LEU A 151 7.99 5.83 4.78
N HIS A 152 7.35 6.10 5.91
CA HIS A 152 7.47 5.23 7.07
C HIS A 152 6.77 3.89 6.83
N LEU A 153 5.54 3.92 6.33
CA LEU A 153 4.77 2.72 6.05
C LEU A 153 5.40 1.88 4.95
N GLU A 154 5.97 2.51 3.93
CA GLU A 154 6.75 1.87 2.88
C GLU A 154 7.93 1.09 3.50
N LYS A 155 8.70 1.73 4.38
CA LYS A 155 9.80 1.08 5.11
C LYS A 155 9.32 -0.08 5.99
N GLN A 156 8.18 0.08 6.66
CA GLN A 156 7.63 -0.98 7.50
C GLN A 156 7.14 -2.16 6.66
N ALA A 157 6.36 -1.90 5.61
CA ALA A 157 5.88 -2.93 4.69
C ALA A 157 7.05 -3.69 4.06
N PHE A 158 8.11 -2.99 3.67
CA PHE A 158 9.34 -3.61 3.18
C PHE A 158 9.95 -4.60 4.18
N PHE A 159 10.05 -4.22 5.46
CA PHE A 159 10.57 -5.12 6.50
C PHE A 159 9.68 -6.32 6.80
N GLU A 160 8.41 -6.25 6.43
CA GLU A 160 7.42 -7.31 6.61
C GLU A 160 7.26 -8.18 5.35
N GLY A 161 8.06 -7.93 4.32
CA GLY A 161 8.17 -8.78 3.12
C GLY A 161 7.51 -8.22 1.86
N TYR A 162 6.84 -7.06 1.93
CA TYR A 162 6.34 -6.34 0.75
C TYR A 162 7.49 -5.54 0.14
N TYR A 163 8.41 -6.22 -0.53
CA TYR A 163 9.66 -5.61 -0.98
C TYR A 163 9.46 -4.59 -2.12
N LYS A 164 8.36 -4.70 -2.88
CA LYS A 164 7.93 -3.69 -3.86
C LYS A 164 7.19 -2.50 -3.25
N ALA A 165 6.92 -2.48 -1.94
CA ALA A 165 6.09 -1.43 -1.34
C ALA A 165 6.51 -0.03 -1.78
N PHE A 166 5.55 0.78 -2.22
CA PHE A 166 5.82 2.10 -2.78
C PHE A 166 4.74 3.12 -2.42
N GLY A 167 5.14 4.24 -1.84
CA GLY A 167 4.22 5.32 -1.46
C GLY A 167 4.02 6.37 -2.56
N VAL A 168 2.79 6.81 -2.76
CA VAL A 168 2.41 7.87 -3.70
C VAL A 168 1.50 8.87 -2.98
N ALA A 169 1.89 10.15 -2.92
CA ALA A 169 1.11 11.18 -2.21
C ALA A 169 0.21 11.97 -3.17
N ALA A 170 -0.86 12.58 -2.68
CA ALA A 170 -1.57 13.61 -3.44
C ALA A 170 -0.81 14.95 -3.38
N GLY A 171 -0.57 15.54 -4.56
CA GLY A 171 0.18 16.77 -4.76
C GLY A 171 1.72 16.64 -4.68
N PRO A 172 2.45 17.70 -5.06
CA PRO A 172 3.89 17.65 -5.31
C PRO A 172 4.73 17.46 -4.04
N CYS A 173 6.00 17.10 -4.26
CA CYS A 173 6.99 17.01 -3.19
C CYS A 173 7.33 18.39 -2.63
N HIS A 174 7.33 18.50 -1.29
CA HIS A 174 7.74 19.71 -0.58
C HIS A 174 8.92 19.47 0.38
N LEU A 175 9.80 18.50 0.12
CA LEU A 175 10.93 18.21 1.03
C LEU A 175 11.93 19.38 1.16
N CYS A 176 12.08 20.18 0.10
CA CYS A 176 12.89 21.40 0.07
C CYS A 176 12.01 22.66 0.02
N SER A 177 12.59 23.83 0.28
CA SER A 177 11.92 25.13 0.10
C SER A 177 11.75 25.49 -1.37
N ARG A 178 12.75 25.15 -2.19
CA ARG A 178 12.75 25.33 -3.65
C ARG A 178 13.22 24.04 -4.31
N CYS A 179 12.46 23.52 -5.25
CA CYS A 179 12.83 22.31 -5.98
C CYS A 179 13.90 22.63 -7.03
N LYS A 180 14.94 21.82 -7.08
CA LYS A 180 16.06 21.94 -8.01
C LYS A 180 15.67 21.79 -9.50
N ALA A 181 14.49 21.24 -9.78
CA ALA A 181 13.98 21.11 -11.15
C ALA A 181 13.86 22.46 -11.87
N VAL A 182 13.56 23.55 -11.12
CA VAL A 182 13.46 24.91 -11.70
C VAL A 182 14.80 25.46 -12.19
N GLU A 183 15.90 24.90 -11.71
CA GLU A 183 17.29 25.25 -12.07
C GLU A 183 17.92 24.17 -12.95
N SER A 184 17.14 23.17 -13.39
CA SER A 184 17.63 21.98 -14.10
C SER A 184 18.73 21.21 -13.35
N GLU A 185 18.73 21.29 -12.02
CA GLU A 185 19.72 20.63 -11.17
C GLU A 185 19.22 19.28 -10.63
N THR A 186 20.08 18.27 -10.60
CA THR A 186 19.72 16.94 -10.10
C THR A 186 19.22 16.93 -8.65
N CYS A 187 18.08 16.27 -8.42
CA CYS A 187 17.55 16.04 -7.08
C CYS A 187 18.15 14.78 -6.44
N ILE A 188 18.99 14.97 -5.42
CA ILE A 188 19.64 13.89 -4.66
C ILE A 188 18.78 13.28 -3.54
N ASP A 189 17.62 13.86 -3.24
CA ASP A 189 16.75 13.34 -2.18
C ASP A 189 15.98 12.11 -2.69
N MET A 190 16.25 10.95 -2.09
CA MET A 190 15.64 9.66 -2.46
C MET A 190 14.24 9.46 -1.86
N ARG A 191 13.81 10.35 -0.97
CA ARG A 191 12.48 10.33 -0.35
C ARG A 191 11.39 10.91 -1.26
N LYS A 192 11.76 11.51 -2.40
CA LYS A 192 10.80 12.03 -3.37
C LYS A 192 9.92 10.89 -3.88
N ARG A 193 8.61 11.14 -3.96
CA ARG A 193 7.63 10.23 -4.56
C ARG A 193 6.79 11.02 -5.55
N PRO A 194 6.42 10.45 -6.71
CA PRO A 194 5.51 11.10 -7.64
C PRO A 194 4.18 11.40 -6.93
N SER A 195 3.45 12.39 -7.45
CA SER A 195 2.08 12.63 -6.98
C SER A 195 1.07 11.75 -7.72
N LEU A 196 -0.08 11.47 -7.11
CA LEU A 196 -1.18 10.75 -7.76
C LEU A 196 -1.61 11.44 -9.07
N GLU A 197 -1.76 12.76 -9.03
CA GLU A 197 -2.16 13.58 -10.18
C GLU A 197 -1.07 13.59 -11.26
N ALA A 198 0.20 13.60 -10.84
CA ALA A 198 1.32 13.47 -11.77
C ALA A 198 1.28 12.12 -12.49
N LEU A 199 0.89 11.02 -11.84
CA LEU A 199 0.66 9.72 -12.46
C LEU A 199 -0.67 9.63 -13.24
N GLY A 200 -1.42 10.73 -13.36
CA GLY A 200 -2.68 10.79 -14.10
C GLY A 200 -3.87 10.21 -13.35
N VAL A 201 -3.76 9.97 -12.04
CA VAL A 201 -4.86 9.45 -11.23
C VAL A 201 -5.89 10.55 -10.98
N ASP A 202 -7.15 10.28 -11.29
CA ASP A 202 -8.24 11.10 -10.78
C ASP A 202 -8.46 10.76 -9.30
N VAL A 203 -7.91 11.62 -8.44
CA VAL A 203 -8.02 11.45 -6.99
C VAL A 203 -9.47 11.52 -6.52
N TYR A 204 -10.35 12.29 -7.20
CA TYR A 204 -11.76 12.36 -6.82
C TYR A 204 -12.49 11.05 -7.11
N GLU A 205 -12.34 10.49 -8.32
CA GLU A 205 -12.88 9.17 -8.69
C GLU A 205 -12.36 8.09 -7.73
N LEU A 206 -11.03 7.99 -7.56
CA LEU A 206 -10.41 6.98 -6.72
C LEU A 206 -10.92 7.00 -5.27
N VAL A 207 -10.97 8.18 -4.64
CA VAL A 207 -11.37 8.26 -3.23
C VAL A 207 -12.88 8.06 -3.08
N ASN A 208 -13.70 8.50 -4.04
CA ASN A 208 -15.15 8.26 -4.02
C ASN A 208 -15.47 6.77 -4.20
N ASP A 209 -14.78 6.07 -5.10
CA ASP A 209 -14.93 4.62 -5.30
C ASP A 209 -14.53 3.83 -4.05
N ALA A 210 -13.52 4.31 -3.32
CA ALA A 210 -13.17 3.79 -2.01
C ALA A 210 -14.18 4.18 -0.90
N GLY A 211 -15.22 4.97 -1.20
CA GLY A 211 -16.24 5.41 -0.25
C GLY A 211 -15.80 6.55 0.67
N PHE A 212 -14.78 7.33 0.28
CA PHE A 212 -14.45 8.60 0.93
C PHE A 212 -15.25 9.75 0.33
N THR A 213 -15.02 10.96 0.82
CA THR A 213 -15.57 12.18 0.23
C THR A 213 -14.49 13.25 0.18
N LEU A 214 -14.22 13.74 -1.03
CA LEU A 214 -13.32 14.85 -1.32
C LEU A 214 -14.10 16.00 -1.96
N ARG A 215 -13.84 17.22 -1.52
CA ARG A 215 -14.47 18.43 -2.04
C ARG A 215 -13.41 19.44 -2.48
N PRO A 216 -13.67 20.21 -3.54
CA PRO A 216 -12.82 21.35 -3.88
C PRO A 216 -12.77 22.38 -2.75
N ILE A 217 -11.62 23.04 -2.61
CA ILE A 217 -11.52 24.25 -1.77
C ILE A 217 -12.03 25.46 -2.54
N HIS A 218 -12.70 26.37 -1.84
CA HIS A 218 -13.25 27.60 -2.44
C HIS A 218 -12.52 28.86 -1.98
N LYS A 219 -11.75 28.77 -0.88
CA LYS A 219 -10.99 29.90 -0.34
C LYS A 219 -9.51 29.54 -0.18
N LYS A 220 -8.65 30.55 -0.37
CA LYS A 220 -7.23 30.45 -0.03
C LYS A 220 -7.11 30.18 1.48
N ASN A 221 -6.27 29.21 1.85
CA ASN A 221 -6.04 28.75 3.23
C ASN A 221 -7.22 28.00 3.88
N GLU A 222 -8.23 27.59 3.11
CA GLU A 222 -9.24 26.66 3.61
C GLU A 222 -8.60 25.31 3.94
N VAL A 223 -9.02 24.70 5.05
CA VAL A 223 -8.55 23.36 5.40
C VAL A 223 -9.09 22.34 4.42
N TYR A 224 -8.26 21.41 4.00
CA TYR A 224 -8.61 20.41 3.00
C TYR A 224 -8.22 19.01 3.44
N LYS A 225 -8.74 18.04 2.70
CA LYS A 225 -8.34 16.64 2.81
C LYS A 225 -7.28 16.31 1.76
N SER A 226 -6.29 15.54 2.15
CA SER A 226 -5.31 14.97 1.22
C SER A 226 -5.24 13.46 1.41
N TYR A 227 -4.70 12.78 0.41
CA TYR A 227 -4.62 11.35 0.39
C TYR A 227 -3.20 10.86 0.11
N GLY A 228 -2.92 9.65 0.55
CA GLY A 228 -1.73 8.90 0.19
C GLY A 228 -2.10 7.49 -0.18
N LEU A 229 -1.42 6.92 -1.17
CA LEU A 229 -1.56 5.53 -1.58
C LEU A 229 -0.26 4.79 -1.27
N LEU A 230 -0.34 3.73 -0.47
CA LEU A 230 0.72 2.75 -0.32
C LEU A 230 0.40 1.55 -1.21
N LEU A 231 1.24 1.28 -2.18
CA LEU A 231 1.13 0.11 -3.06
C LEU A 231 1.79 -1.11 -2.38
N LEU A 232 1.15 -2.27 -2.47
CA LEU A 232 1.55 -3.55 -1.85
C LEU A 232 1.36 -4.71 -2.85
N GLU A 233 2.23 -5.71 -2.79
CA GLU A 233 2.21 -6.88 -3.67
C GLU A 233 1.68 -8.15 -3.01
#